data_AF-A0A1I0KJL7-F1
#
_entry.id   AF-A0A1I0KJL7-F1
#
_cell.length_a   1.000
_cell.length_b   1.000
_cell.length_c   1.000
_cell.angle_alpha   90.00
_cell.angle_beta   90.00
_cell.angle_gamma   90.00
#
_symmetry.space_group_name_H-M   'P 1'
#
loop_
_entity.id
_entity.type
_entity.pdbx_description
1 polymer ?
#
loop_
_entity_poly.entity_id
_entity_poly.type
_entity_poly.pdbx_seq_one_letter_code
_entity_poly.pdbx_strand_id
1 'polypeptide(L)'
;MIGIPLGLAYCNFGEWFLHKYVLHGLGKNPKSFWRFHWHEHHQTSRRNAMVDDQYTKPRGRWATNAKELLGLAAIVVGHVPLFSRAPFFTATVWYSTVRYYLVHRRAHLDPQWARVHLPWHYDHHMGKDQNANWCVTHPFFDIVLGTRKEFVCTQAPWRSPEEQASVSPEAEARVPAEAARRSA
;
A
#
# COMPACT_ATOMS: atom_id res chain seq x y z
N MET A 1 24.96 -6.62 -16.53
CA MET A 1 23.50 -6.41 -16.34
C MET A 1 23.10 -6.06 -14.89
N ILE A 2 24.02 -5.54 -14.07
CA ILE A 2 23.76 -5.18 -12.65
C ILE A 2 22.73 -4.05 -12.46
N GLY A 3 22.45 -3.27 -13.52
CA GLY A 3 21.48 -2.18 -13.47
C GLY A 3 20.05 -2.63 -13.13
N ILE A 4 19.65 -3.86 -13.50
CA ILE A 4 18.31 -4.39 -13.18
C ILE A 4 18.13 -4.62 -11.67
N PRO A 5 18.95 -5.45 -11.00
CA PRO A 5 18.78 -5.66 -9.56
C PRO A 5 18.98 -4.37 -8.76
N LEU A 6 19.91 -3.49 -9.17
CA LEU A 6 20.07 -2.17 -8.56
C LEU A 6 18.83 -1.29 -8.75
N GLY A 7 18.21 -1.30 -9.93
CA GLY A 7 16.98 -0.55 -10.19
C GLY A 7 15.80 -1.04 -9.35
N LEU A 8 15.64 -2.36 -9.21
CA LEU A 8 14.59 -2.95 -8.37
C LEU A 8 14.78 -2.58 -6.89
N ALA A 9 16.01 -2.70 -6.37
CA ALA A 9 16.33 -2.32 -5.00
C ALA A 9 16.12 -0.80 -4.79
N TYR A 10 16.60 0.03 -5.71
CA TYR A 10 16.43 1.48 -5.67
C TYR A 10 14.95 1.88 -5.65
N CYS A 11 14.12 1.31 -6.52
CA CYS A 11 12.70 1.62 -6.56
C CYS A 11 11.95 1.16 -5.30
N ASN A 12 12.24 -0.04 -4.79
CA ASN A 12 11.58 -0.50 -3.58
C ASN A 12 11.98 0.31 -2.33
N PHE A 13 13.24 0.74 -2.26
CA PHE A 13 13.68 1.71 -1.25
C PHE A 13 12.99 3.05 -1.44
N GLY A 14 12.87 3.52 -2.69
CA GLY A 14 12.16 4.75 -3.03
C GLY A 14 10.71 4.73 -2.58
N GLU A 15 10.00 3.61 -2.77
CA GLU A 15 8.66 3.41 -2.23
C GLU A 15 8.65 3.57 -0.70
N TRP A 16 9.51 2.82 0.01
CA TRP A 16 9.60 2.91 1.46
C TRP A 16 9.86 4.36 1.94
N PHE A 17 10.86 5.01 1.35
CA PHE A 17 11.32 6.33 1.76
C PHE A 17 10.28 7.42 1.47
N LEU A 18 9.80 7.48 0.22
CA LEU A 18 8.82 8.49 -0.19
C LEU A 18 7.50 8.28 0.55
N HIS A 19 7.03 7.04 0.67
CA HIS A 19 5.77 6.76 1.34
C HIS A 19 5.83 7.15 2.83
N LYS A 20 6.92 6.81 3.53
CA LYS A 20 7.11 7.16 4.94
C LYS A 20 7.31 8.65 5.18
N TYR A 21 8.29 9.27 4.53
CA TYR A 21 8.73 10.62 4.88
C TYR A 21 8.01 11.72 4.10
N VAL A 22 7.63 11.46 2.85
CA VAL A 22 6.96 12.45 2.00
C VAL A 22 5.45 12.31 2.12
N LEU A 23 4.91 11.14 1.75
CA LEU A 23 3.47 10.94 1.67
C LEU A 23 2.79 10.90 3.06
N HIS A 24 3.37 10.19 4.04
CA HIS A 24 2.87 10.22 5.42
C HIS A 24 3.47 11.37 6.22
N GLY A 25 4.80 11.49 6.22
CA GLY A 25 5.50 12.50 7.02
C GLY A 25 5.00 13.92 6.72
N LEU A 26 5.08 14.36 5.46
CA LEU A 26 4.56 15.67 5.07
C LEU A 26 3.04 15.67 4.87
N GLY A 27 2.43 14.54 4.48
CA GLY A 27 0.98 14.50 4.19
C GLY A 27 0.07 14.54 5.41
N LYS A 28 0.56 14.20 6.60
CA LYS A 28 -0.22 14.40 7.84
C LYS A 28 -0.52 15.87 8.12
N ASN A 29 0.31 16.79 7.63
CA ASN A 29 0.03 18.22 7.70
C ASN A 29 -1.06 18.60 6.66
N PRO A 30 -2.25 19.07 7.07
CA PRO A 30 -3.35 19.39 6.16
C PRO A 30 -3.06 20.57 5.21
N LYS A 31 -2.03 21.37 5.47
CA LYS A 31 -1.60 22.47 4.60
C LYS A 31 -0.56 22.04 3.55
N SER A 32 -0.05 20.82 3.65
CA SER A 32 0.97 20.29 2.75
C SER A 32 0.38 19.92 1.39
N PHE A 33 1.18 20.06 0.33
CA PHE A 33 0.85 19.53 -0.99
C PHE A 33 0.55 18.02 -0.93
N TRP A 34 1.28 17.28 -0.09
CA TRP A 34 1.20 15.82 0.07
C TRP A 34 0.00 15.33 0.89
N ARG A 35 -0.85 16.25 1.38
CA ARG A 35 -2.01 15.89 2.23
C ARG A 35 -2.96 14.90 1.58
N PHE A 36 -3.00 14.86 0.26
CA PHE A 36 -3.90 13.99 -0.52
C PHE A 36 -3.68 12.52 -0.17
N HIS A 37 -2.44 12.14 0.15
CA HIS A 37 -2.16 10.76 0.47
C HIS A 37 -2.76 10.35 1.83
N TRP A 38 -2.58 11.16 2.88
CA TRP A 38 -3.07 10.82 4.22
C TRP A 38 -4.56 11.12 4.41
N HIS A 39 -4.97 12.37 4.18
CA HIS A 39 -6.32 12.87 4.50
C HIS A 39 -7.37 12.52 3.46
N GLU A 40 -6.98 12.16 2.23
CA GLU A 40 -7.91 11.81 1.17
C GLU A 40 -7.83 10.30 0.90
N HIS A 41 -6.70 9.80 0.39
CA HIS A 41 -6.53 8.41 0.00
C HIS A 41 -6.56 7.42 1.17
N HIS A 42 -5.70 7.61 2.18
CA HIS A 42 -5.61 6.68 3.32
C HIS A 42 -6.91 6.67 4.12
N GLN A 43 -7.44 7.87 4.42
CA GLN A 43 -8.70 8.04 5.12
C GLN A 43 -9.90 7.44 4.37
N THR A 44 -10.01 7.65 3.05
CA THR A 44 -11.09 7.06 2.23
C THR A 44 -10.97 5.55 2.18
N SER A 45 -9.77 5.04 1.88
CA SER A 45 -9.49 3.60 1.83
C SER A 45 -9.84 2.92 3.15
N ARG A 46 -9.45 3.50 4.28
CA ARG A 46 -9.73 2.92 5.60
C ARG A 46 -11.22 2.90 5.94
N ARG A 47 -11.95 3.95 5.58
CA ARG A 47 -13.41 4.03 5.79
C ARG A 47 -14.19 3.08 4.89
N ASN A 48 -13.65 2.77 3.73
CA ASN A 48 -14.31 1.97 2.69
C ASN A 48 -13.63 0.61 2.47
N ALA A 49 -13.07 0.01 3.52
CA ALA A 49 -12.49 -1.33 3.48
C ALA A 49 -11.48 -1.56 2.33
N MET A 50 -10.48 -0.66 2.24
CA MET A 50 -9.44 -0.57 1.21
C MET A 50 -9.86 0.10 -0.11
N VAL A 51 -11.15 0.31 -0.35
CA VAL A 51 -11.61 0.90 -1.62
C VAL A 51 -11.34 2.40 -1.70
N ASP A 52 -10.74 2.85 -2.80
CA ASP A 52 -10.61 4.27 -3.16
C ASP A 52 -11.28 4.55 -4.51
N ASP A 53 -12.45 5.18 -4.45
CA ASP A 53 -13.26 5.48 -5.63
C ASP A 53 -12.63 6.56 -6.51
N GLN A 54 -11.65 7.33 -6.03
CA GLN A 54 -10.99 8.38 -6.80
C GLN A 54 -10.20 7.83 -8.00
N TYR A 55 -9.86 6.54 -8.01
CA TYR A 55 -9.28 5.85 -9.17
C TYR A 55 -10.27 5.62 -10.32
N THR A 56 -11.57 5.80 -10.08
CA THR A 56 -12.65 5.66 -11.08
C THR A 56 -13.44 6.94 -11.27
N LYS A 57 -13.60 7.73 -10.21
CA LYS A 57 -14.38 8.98 -10.18
C LYS A 57 -13.52 10.11 -9.59
N PRO A 58 -12.60 10.69 -10.38
CA PRO A 58 -11.71 11.75 -9.90
C PRO A 58 -12.52 12.96 -9.45
N ARG A 59 -12.24 13.47 -8.24
CA ARG A 59 -12.91 14.67 -7.69
C ARG A 59 -12.18 15.95 -8.12
N GLY A 60 -12.33 16.31 -9.39
CA GLY A 60 -11.75 17.53 -9.98
C GLY A 60 -10.34 17.35 -10.56
N ARG A 61 -9.76 18.44 -11.10
CA ARG A 61 -8.46 18.42 -11.82
C ARG A 61 -7.24 18.04 -10.96
N TRP A 62 -7.35 18.15 -9.64
CA TRP A 62 -6.29 17.86 -8.66
C TRP A 62 -6.65 16.72 -7.70
N ALA A 63 -7.42 15.75 -8.19
CA ALA A 63 -7.74 14.54 -7.46
C ALA A 63 -6.47 13.75 -7.07
N THR A 64 -6.58 12.87 -6.08
CA THR A 64 -5.47 12.08 -5.53
C THR A 64 -4.68 11.35 -6.63
N ASN A 65 -5.39 10.69 -7.54
CA ASN A 65 -4.79 9.97 -8.66
C ASN A 65 -4.00 10.88 -9.62
N ALA A 66 -4.45 12.11 -9.85
CA ALA A 66 -3.75 13.07 -10.71
C ALA A 66 -2.42 13.53 -10.08
N LYS A 67 -2.39 13.75 -8.75
CA LYS A 67 -1.17 14.10 -8.02
C LYS A 67 -0.19 12.93 -7.94
N GLU A 68 -0.69 11.72 -7.76
CA GLU A 68 0.11 10.49 -7.85
C GLU A 68 0.77 10.37 -9.23
N LEU A 69 -0.01 10.48 -10.32
CA LEU A 69 0.50 10.45 -11.68
C LEU A 69 1.53 11.54 -11.95
N LEU A 70 1.34 12.75 -11.42
CA LEU A 70 2.31 13.83 -11.52
C LEU A 70 3.64 13.48 -10.83
N GLY A 71 3.59 12.92 -9.62
CA GLY A 71 4.79 12.47 -8.91
C GLY A 71 5.53 11.35 -9.64
N LEU A 72 4.79 10.38 -10.18
CA LEU A 72 5.36 9.28 -10.97
C LEU A 72 5.96 9.77 -12.29
N ALA A 73 5.31 10.73 -12.97
CA ALA A 73 5.86 11.36 -14.16
C ALA A 73 7.17 12.11 -13.86
N ALA A 74 7.26 12.79 -12.71
CA ALA A 74 8.50 13.44 -12.27
C ALA A 74 9.63 12.43 -12.05
N ILE A 75 9.34 11.24 -11.51
CA ILE A 75 10.33 10.16 -11.39
C ILE A 75 10.80 9.70 -12.77
N VAL A 76 9.88 9.42 -13.70
CA VAL A 76 10.23 8.97 -15.07
C VAL A 76 11.12 10.00 -15.77
N VAL A 77 10.68 11.27 -15.81
CA VAL A 77 11.40 12.37 -16.47
C VAL A 77 12.75 12.64 -15.79
N GLY A 78 12.79 12.64 -14.46
CA GLY A 78 14.02 12.86 -13.69
C GLY A 78 15.11 11.83 -13.96
N HIS A 79 14.75 10.63 -14.40
CA HIS A 79 15.71 9.56 -14.73
C HIS A 79 16.12 9.51 -16.20
N VAL A 80 15.51 10.31 -17.09
CA VAL A 80 15.87 10.37 -18.53
C VAL A 80 17.36 10.64 -18.77
N PRO A 81 18.03 11.59 -18.07
CA PRO A 81 19.45 11.86 -18.31
C PRO A 81 20.39 10.67 -18.05
N LEU A 82 19.94 9.68 -17.27
CA LEU A 82 20.72 8.49 -16.94
C LEU A 82 20.66 7.42 -18.03
N PHE A 83 19.68 7.48 -18.96
CA PHE A 83 19.43 6.40 -19.91
C PHE A 83 20.64 6.08 -20.80
N SER A 84 21.39 7.10 -21.23
CA SER A 84 22.58 6.91 -22.08
C SER A 84 23.74 6.23 -21.37
N ARG A 85 23.82 6.33 -20.05
CA ARG A 85 24.91 5.74 -19.23
C ARG A 85 24.52 4.45 -18.53
N ALA A 86 23.26 4.33 -18.14
CA ALA A 86 22.73 3.22 -17.35
C ALA A 86 21.36 2.76 -17.87
N PRO A 87 21.27 2.31 -19.14
CA PRO A 87 19.98 2.06 -19.81
C PRO A 87 19.13 1.01 -19.07
N PHE A 88 19.76 -0.08 -18.60
CA PHE A 88 19.04 -1.12 -17.86
C PHE A 88 18.51 -0.63 -16.51
N PHE A 89 19.29 0.19 -15.80
CA PHE A 89 18.82 0.78 -14.53
C PHE A 89 17.64 1.72 -14.79
N THR A 90 17.78 2.65 -15.72
CA THR A 90 16.71 3.61 -16.06
C THR A 90 15.44 2.90 -16.56
N ALA A 91 15.59 1.88 -17.42
CA ALA A 91 14.47 1.08 -17.89
C ALA A 91 13.78 0.33 -16.73
N THR A 92 14.55 -0.21 -15.77
CA THR A 92 13.97 -0.83 -14.57
C THR A 92 13.25 0.18 -13.68
N VAL A 93 13.75 1.41 -13.54
CA VAL A 93 13.05 2.47 -12.81
C VAL A 93 11.71 2.80 -13.46
N TRP A 94 11.68 2.98 -14.78
CA TRP A 94 10.44 3.24 -15.52
C TRP A 94 9.45 2.07 -15.41
N TYR A 95 9.92 0.84 -15.61
CA TYR A 95 9.12 -0.36 -15.42
C TYR A 95 8.51 -0.41 -14.01
N SER A 96 9.32 -0.19 -12.98
CA SER A 96 8.89 -0.25 -11.58
C SER A 96 7.89 0.85 -11.26
N THR A 97 8.08 2.05 -11.82
CA THR A 97 7.16 3.19 -11.66
C THR A 97 5.79 2.89 -12.27
N VAL A 98 5.74 2.32 -13.48
CA VAL A 98 4.49 1.91 -14.12
C VAL A 98 3.84 0.77 -13.34
N ARG A 99 4.63 -0.24 -12.94
CA ARG A 99 4.14 -1.37 -12.13
C ARG A 99 3.53 -0.89 -10.82
N TYR A 100 4.20 0.02 -10.11
CA TYR A 100 3.71 0.64 -8.88
C TYR A 100 2.29 1.18 -9.08
N TYR A 101 2.08 2.04 -10.08
CA TYR A 101 0.76 2.62 -10.33
C TYR A 101 -0.31 1.55 -10.61
N LEU A 102 0.01 0.57 -11.46
CA LEU A 102 -0.94 -0.46 -11.85
C LEU A 102 -1.37 -1.33 -10.67
N VAL A 103 -0.41 -1.80 -9.87
CA VAL A 103 -0.71 -2.68 -8.73
C VAL A 103 -1.32 -1.92 -7.56
N HIS A 104 -0.90 -0.67 -7.34
CA HIS A 104 -1.47 0.22 -6.34
C HIS A 104 -2.94 0.52 -6.67
N ARG A 105 -3.21 1.01 -7.87
CA ARG A 105 -4.58 1.24 -8.35
C ARG A 105 -5.43 -0.02 -8.27
N ARG A 106 -4.91 -1.17 -8.70
CA ARG A 106 -5.64 -2.44 -8.63
C ARG A 106 -5.96 -2.81 -7.19
N ALA A 107 -5.04 -2.61 -6.25
CA ALA A 107 -5.26 -2.93 -4.85
C ALA A 107 -6.45 -2.17 -4.24
N HIS A 108 -6.68 -0.95 -4.68
CA HIS A 108 -7.79 -0.10 -4.23
C HIS A 108 -9.08 -0.27 -5.02
N LEU A 109 -9.04 -0.94 -6.17
CA LEU A 109 -10.24 -1.31 -6.94
C LEU A 109 -10.70 -2.73 -6.64
N ASP A 110 -9.78 -3.61 -6.25
CA ASP A 110 -10.03 -5.01 -5.92
C ASP A 110 -9.33 -5.36 -4.60
N PRO A 111 -9.96 -5.05 -3.45
CA PRO A 111 -9.41 -5.36 -2.13
C PRO A 111 -9.17 -6.85 -1.89
N GLN A 112 -9.95 -7.74 -2.51
CA GLN A 112 -9.75 -9.19 -2.40
C GLN A 112 -8.43 -9.59 -3.04
N TRP A 113 -8.19 -9.10 -4.26
CA TRP A 113 -6.91 -9.29 -4.93
C TRP A 113 -5.76 -8.70 -4.11
N ALA A 114 -5.95 -7.52 -3.52
CA ALA A 114 -4.94 -6.87 -2.66
C ALA A 114 -4.57 -7.73 -1.44
N ARG A 115 -5.56 -8.29 -0.73
CA ARG A 115 -5.32 -9.15 0.44
C ARG A 115 -4.45 -10.35 0.12
N VAL A 116 -4.61 -10.93 -1.07
CA VAL A 116 -3.88 -12.13 -1.49
C VAL A 116 -2.51 -11.79 -2.07
N HIS A 117 -2.44 -10.77 -2.93
CA HIS A 117 -1.24 -10.51 -3.74
C HIS A 117 -0.34 -9.42 -3.16
N LEU A 118 -0.90 -8.48 -2.39
CA LEU A 118 -0.20 -7.38 -1.73
C LEU A 118 -0.63 -7.26 -0.26
N PRO A 119 -0.56 -8.35 0.55
CA PRO A 119 -1.05 -8.33 1.93
C PRO A 119 -0.39 -7.23 2.78
N TRP A 120 0.88 -6.90 2.51
CA TRP A 120 1.56 -5.79 3.18
C TRP A 120 0.93 -4.42 2.91
N HIS A 121 0.50 -4.16 1.67
CA HIS A 121 -0.17 -2.90 1.31
C HIS A 121 -1.59 -2.87 1.87
N TYR A 122 -2.29 -4.01 1.89
CA TYR A 122 -3.56 -4.10 2.60
C TYR A 122 -3.39 -3.81 4.10
N ASP A 123 -2.38 -4.41 4.73
CA ASP A 123 -2.05 -4.20 6.13
C ASP A 123 -1.66 -2.74 6.42
N HIS A 124 -1.01 -2.04 5.48
CA HIS A 124 -0.70 -0.61 5.60
C HIS A 124 -1.96 0.24 5.83
N HIS A 125 -3.02 -0.05 5.07
CA HIS A 125 -4.27 0.71 5.14
C HIS A 125 -5.18 0.24 6.28
N MET A 126 -5.27 -1.07 6.48
CA MET A 126 -6.28 -1.69 7.34
C MET A 126 -5.75 -2.11 8.72
N GLY A 127 -4.43 -2.20 8.87
CA GLY A 127 -3.79 -2.54 10.12
C GLY A 127 -4.04 -1.51 11.24
N LYS A 128 -3.81 -1.94 12.48
CA LYS A 128 -3.92 -1.07 13.66
C LYS A 128 -2.86 0.04 13.64
N ASP A 129 -1.64 -0.29 13.23
CA ASP A 129 -0.56 0.67 13.08
C ASP A 129 -0.44 1.15 11.63
N GLN A 130 -0.87 2.38 11.37
CA GLN A 130 -0.79 3.02 10.06
C GLN A 130 0.61 3.60 9.76
N ASN A 131 1.58 3.47 10.68
CA ASN A 131 2.97 3.88 10.49
C ASN A 131 3.91 2.69 10.24
N ALA A 132 3.44 1.72 9.46
CA ALA A 132 4.14 0.50 9.11
C ALA A 132 3.79 0.09 7.66
N ASN A 133 4.53 -0.85 7.09
CA ASN A 133 4.28 -1.41 5.76
C ASN A 133 4.29 -0.35 4.63
N TRP A 134 5.42 0.31 4.42
CA TRP A 134 5.55 1.44 3.50
C TRP A 134 5.71 1.05 2.03
N CYS A 135 6.24 -0.12 1.72
CA CYS A 135 6.38 -0.54 0.34
C CYS A 135 5.02 -0.99 -0.21
N VAL A 136 4.76 -0.72 -1.49
CA VAL A 136 3.50 -1.09 -2.15
C VAL A 136 3.72 -2.30 -3.05
N THR A 137 4.79 -2.32 -3.84
CA THR A 137 5.01 -3.34 -4.86
C THR A 137 5.54 -4.67 -4.33
N HIS A 138 6.33 -4.62 -3.27
CA HIS A 138 7.00 -5.74 -2.61
C HIS A 138 7.50 -5.29 -1.22
N PRO A 139 7.43 -6.08 -0.14
CA PRO A 139 7.74 -5.60 1.21
C PRO A 139 9.25 -5.63 1.55
N PHE A 140 10.15 -5.59 0.57
CA PHE A 140 11.56 -5.91 0.82
C PHE A 140 12.20 -4.92 1.80
N PHE A 141 12.08 -3.61 1.57
CA PHE A 141 12.62 -2.63 2.51
C PHE A 141 11.83 -2.52 3.82
N ASP A 142 10.55 -2.90 3.84
CA ASP A 142 9.84 -3.06 5.11
C ASP A 142 10.40 -4.18 5.97
N ILE A 143 10.81 -5.29 5.36
CA ILE A 143 11.44 -6.41 6.06
C ILE A 143 12.85 -6.01 6.51
N VAL A 144 13.67 -5.50 5.60
CA VAL A 144 15.06 -5.11 5.88
C VAL A 144 15.14 -4.05 6.98
N LEU A 145 14.22 -3.08 6.99
CA LEU A 145 14.21 -1.98 7.96
C LEU A 145 13.26 -2.20 9.14
N GLY A 146 12.69 -3.40 9.27
CA GLY A 146 11.86 -3.78 10.43
C GLY A 146 10.53 -3.01 10.55
N THR A 147 9.98 -2.51 9.45
CA THR A 147 8.69 -1.81 9.40
C THR A 147 7.54 -2.66 8.89
N ARG A 148 7.76 -3.94 8.56
CA ARG A 148 6.70 -4.90 8.23
C ARG A 148 5.93 -5.30 9.51
N LYS A 149 4.60 -5.13 9.50
CA LYS A 149 3.67 -5.57 10.55
C LYS A 149 2.46 -6.27 9.96
N GLU A 150 2.32 -7.56 10.22
CA GLU A 150 1.24 -8.38 9.64
C GLU A 150 -0.10 -8.14 10.35
N PHE A 151 -1.15 -7.96 9.56
CA PHE A 151 -2.51 -7.79 10.08
C PHE A 151 -3.50 -8.81 9.48
N VAL A 152 -3.51 -9.03 8.17
CA VAL A 152 -4.38 -10.03 7.53
C VAL A 152 -4.21 -11.43 8.14
N CYS A 153 -2.97 -11.83 8.45
CA CYS A 153 -2.69 -13.12 9.12
C CYS A 153 -3.27 -13.22 10.54
N THR A 154 -3.64 -12.08 11.15
CA THR A 154 -4.24 -12.02 12.49
C THR A 154 -5.77 -11.89 12.46
N GLN A 155 -6.35 -11.63 11.28
CA GLN A 155 -7.81 -11.59 11.12
C GLN A 155 -8.37 -12.97 10.79
N ALA A 156 -9.61 -13.23 11.21
CA ALA A 156 -10.36 -14.35 10.67
C ALA A 156 -10.47 -14.22 9.13
N PRO A 157 -10.58 -15.34 8.38
CA PRO A 157 -10.76 -15.32 6.94
C PRO A 157 -11.89 -14.36 6.55
N TRP A 158 -11.69 -13.60 5.48
CA TRP A 158 -12.76 -12.77 4.95
C TRP A 158 -13.94 -13.68 4.54
N ARG A 159 -15.13 -13.32 4.98
CA ARG A 159 -16.40 -13.93 4.60
C ARG A 159 -17.17 -12.94 3.73
N SER A 160 -17.89 -13.40 2.72
CA SER A 160 -18.80 -12.55 1.94
C SER A 160 -19.88 -11.93 2.85
N PRO A 161 -20.54 -10.83 2.45
CA PRO A 161 -21.65 -10.28 3.22
C PRO A 161 -22.77 -11.30 3.50
N GLU A 162 -23.00 -12.22 2.55
CA GLU A 162 -23.98 -13.32 2.68
C GLU A 162 -23.50 -14.38 3.70
N GLU A 163 -22.20 -14.70 3.70
CA GLU A 163 -21.56 -15.59 4.69
C GLU A 163 -21.45 -14.94 6.08
N GLN A 164 -21.37 -13.62 6.17
CA GLN A 164 -21.41 -12.89 7.43
C GLN A 164 -22.84 -12.83 7.98
N ALA A 165 -23.85 -12.71 7.10
CA ALA A 165 -25.26 -12.69 7.48
C ALA A 165 -25.79 -14.08 7.91
N SER A 166 -25.17 -15.17 7.44
CA SER A 166 -25.56 -16.55 7.80
C SER A 166 -24.94 -17.05 9.11
N VAL A 167 -23.95 -16.34 9.66
CA VAL A 167 -23.34 -16.67 10.96
C VAL A 167 -24.16 -15.99 12.05
N SER A 168 -24.97 -16.77 12.76
CA SER A 168 -25.73 -16.30 13.93
C SER A 168 -24.77 -15.69 14.99
N PRO A 169 -25.13 -14.56 15.63
CA PRO A 169 -24.33 -13.92 16.69
C PRO A 169 -24.00 -14.83 17.88
N GLU A 170 -24.73 -15.94 18.05
CA GLU A 170 -24.53 -16.90 19.13
C GLU A 170 -23.28 -17.78 18.96
N ALA A 171 -22.72 -17.88 17.74
CA ALA A 171 -21.54 -18.70 17.46
C ALA A 171 -20.21 -18.02 17.84
N GLU A 172 -20.13 -16.68 17.81
CA GLU A 172 -18.93 -15.94 18.23
C GLU A 172 -18.76 -15.88 19.75
N ALA A 173 -19.84 -16.08 20.52
CA ALA A 173 -19.79 -16.17 21.98
C ALA A 173 -19.25 -17.52 22.51
N ARG A 174 -18.96 -18.49 21.63
CA ARG A 174 -18.38 -19.80 21.98
C ARG A 174 -16.99 -19.98 21.36
N VAL A 175 -16.06 -19.07 21.63
CA VAL A 175 -14.64 -19.45 21.69
C VAL A 175 -14.39 -19.90 23.13
N PRO A 176 -14.19 -21.20 23.39
CA PRO A 176 -14.15 -21.71 24.75
C PRO A 176 -12.87 -21.26 25.46
N ALA A 177 -13.03 -21.02 26.76
CA ALA A 177 -12.02 -20.71 27.77
C ALA A 177 -11.00 -21.87 27.99
N GLU A 178 -10.43 -22.40 26.92
CA GLU A 178 -9.57 -23.60 26.95
C GLU A 178 -8.06 -23.27 26.88
N ALA A 179 -7.71 -21.98 26.76
CA ALA A 179 -6.31 -21.51 26.85
C ALA A 179 -5.85 -21.21 28.30
N ALA A 180 -6.74 -21.24 29.30
CA ALA A 180 -6.43 -20.81 30.67
C ALA A 180 -6.13 -21.94 31.67
N ARG A 181 -6.01 -23.21 31.23
CA ARG A 181 -5.76 -24.37 32.13
C ARG A 181 -4.44 -25.13 31.88
N ARG A 182 -3.44 -24.50 31.26
CA ARG A 182 -2.10 -25.10 31.09
C ARG A 182 -0.97 -24.33 31.78
N SER A 183 -1.30 -23.62 32.86
CA SER A 183 -0.31 -22.96 33.72
C SER A 183 -0.75 -23.09 35.18
N ALA A 184 -0.69 -24.32 35.70
CA ALA A 184 -0.69 -24.64 37.11
C ALA A 184 0.33 -25.76 37.32
#